data_AF-A0A3Q4HLC2-F1
#
_entry.id   AF-A0A3Q4HLC2-F1
#
_cell.length_a   1.000
_cell.length_b   1.000
_cell.length_c   1.000
_cell.angle_alpha   90.00
_cell.angle_beta   90.00
_cell.angle_gamma   90.00
#
_symmetry.space_group_name_H-M   'P 1'
#
loop_
_entity.id
_entity.type
_entity.pdbx_description
1 polymer ?
#
loop_
_entity_poly.entity_id
_entity_poly.type
_entity_poly.pdbx_seq_one_letter_code
_entity_poly.pdbx_strand_id
1 'polypeptide(L)'
;MTFFGLAAVNDLQPGKKAESTLSKFKDLLFSVFAFPFVVLLFWAIFAYDRELVYPATIDAFFPPWMNHAMHTFVLPILLGEVLVQPHVYPQTKHALTALGIVGLAYLSIIWVYMSVGIWVYPLLGRFSAAGLVGFFFFNMSVVILLYLLGNELNRRVW
;
A
#
# COMPACT_ATOMS: atom_id res chain seq x y z
N MET A 1 -3.94 1.05 -9.25
CA MET A 1 -4.04 1.29 -10.71
C MET A 1 -2.72 1.09 -11.44
N THR A 2 -1.61 1.67 -10.99
CA THR A 2 -0.29 1.53 -11.66
C THR A 2 0.16 0.08 -11.85
N PHE A 3 -0.02 -0.78 -10.85
CA PHE A 3 0.34 -2.21 -10.95
C PHE A 3 -0.43 -2.94 -12.07
N PHE A 4 -1.77 -2.93 -12.03
CA PHE A 4 -2.59 -3.63 -13.03
C PHE A 4 -2.44 -3.04 -14.44
N GLY A 5 -2.19 -1.74 -14.56
CA GLY A 5 -1.84 -1.14 -15.85
C GLY A 5 -0.52 -1.67 -16.41
N LEU A 6 0.51 -1.78 -15.54
CA LEU A 6 1.80 -2.36 -15.92
C LEU A 6 1.69 -3.84 -16.27
N ALA A 7 0.88 -4.60 -15.51
CA ALA A 7 0.59 -6.00 -15.80
C ALA A 7 -0.08 -6.17 -17.17
N ALA A 8 -1.10 -5.36 -17.47
CA ALA A 8 -1.76 -5.38 -18.78
C ALA A 8 -0.80 -5.06 -19.93
N VAL A 9 0.08 -4.06 -19.77
CA VAL A 9 1.10 -3.75 -20.78
C VAL A 9 2.07 -4.93 -20.95
N ASN A 10 2.49 -5.56 -19.85
CA ASN A 10 3.37 -6.72 -19.89
C ASN A 10 2.73 -7.92 -20.61
N ASP A 11 1.43 -8.15 -20.43
CA ASP A 11 0.70 -9.25 -21.06
C ASP A 11 0.43 -9.03 -22.55
N LEU A 12 0.33 -7.76 -22.97
CA LEU A 12 0.11 -7.38 -24.38
C LEU A 12 1.39 -7.34 -25.22
N GLN A 13 2.58 -7.54 -24.63
CA GLN A 13 3.84 -7.52 -25.37
C GLN A 13 4.02 -8.77 -26.26
N PRO A 14 4.26 -8.60 -27.58
CA PRO A 14 4.52 -9.73 -28.48
C PRO A 14 5.98 -10.23 -28.31
N GLY A 15 6.18 -11.31 -27.57
CA GLY A 15 7.52 -11.91 -27.35
C GLY A 15 7.58 -12.83 -26.14
N LYS A 16 8.63 -13.68 -26.04
CA LYS A 16 8.77 -14.72 -25.01
C LYS A 16 8.62 -14.15 -23.59
N LYS A 17 7.74 -14.77 -22.81
CA LYS A 17 7.31 -14.51 -21.41
C LYS A 17 8.41 -14.49 -20.32
N ALA A 18 9.70 -14.41 -20.65
CA ALA A 18 10.78 -14.63 -19.70
C ALA A 18 11.66 -13.37 -19.53
N GLU A 19 11.65 -12.81 -18.32
CA GLU A 19 12.62 -11.83 -17.79
C GLU A 19 12.73 -10.45 -18.48
N SER A 20 11.61 -9.84 -18.88
CA SER A 20 11.67 -8.42 -19.25
C SER A 20 11.93 -7.55 -18.01
N THR A 21 12.59 -6.40 -18.16
CA THR A 21 12.69 -5.39 -17.08
C THR A 21 11.30 -5.01 -16.55
N LEU A 22 10.29 -5.07 -17.42
CA LEU A 22 8.90 -4.80 -17.08
C LEU A 22 8.33 -5.84 -16.12
N SER A 23 8.61 -7.12 -16.31
CA SER A 23 8.16 -8.18 -15.39
C SER A 23 8.83 -8.05 -14.02
N LYS A 24 10.12 -7.73 -13.99
CA LYS A 24 10.86 -7.46 -12.74
C LYS A 24 10.30 -6.25 -12.00
N PHE A 25 9.92 -5.19 -12.73
CA PHE A 25 9.29 -4.01 -12.14
C PHE A 25 7.85 -4.28 -11.67
N LYS A 26 7.07 -5.10 -12.41
CA LYS A 26 5.75 -5.59 -12.01
C LYS A 26 5.82 -6.30 -10.66
N ASP A 27 6.73 -7.26 -10.55
CA ASP A 27 6.89 -8.06 -9.35
C ASP A 27 7.44 -7.25 -8.18
N LEU A 28 8.33 -6.28 -8.43
CA LEU A 28 8.76 -5.32 -7.42
C LEU A 28 7.56 -4.51 -6.91
N LEU A 29 6.74 -3.96 -7.80
CA LEU A 29 5.58 -3.16 -7.42
C LEU A 29 4.57 -3.95 -6.60
N PHE A 30 4.30 -5.19 -7.00
CA PHE A 30 3.41 -6.08 -6.26
C PHE A 30 3.99 -6.40 -4.89
N SER A 31 5.18 -6.99 -4.87
CA SER A 31 5.80 -7.53 -3.67
C SER A 31 6.02 -6.47 -2.60
N VAL A 32 6.33 -5.24 -3.02
CA VAL A 32 6.75 -4.15 -2.12
C VAL A 32 5.64 -3.17 -1.80
N PHE A 33 4.56 -3.06 -2.59
CA PHE A 33 3.53 -2.03 -2.34
C PHE A 33 2.11 -2.54 -2.27
N ALA A 34 1.84 -3.79 -2.69
CA ALA A 34 0.50 -4.36 -2.62
C ALA A 34 0.25 -4.98 -1.25
N PHE A 35 -0.02 -4.16 -0.23
CA PHE A 35 -0.25 -4.66 1.13
C PHE A 35 -1.70 -4.55 1.60
N PRO A 36 -2.24 -5.64 2.19
CA PRO A 36 -3.62 -5.67 2.69
C PRO A 36 -3.82 -4.85 3.97
N PHE A 37 -2.75 -4.47 4.67
CA PHE A 37 -2.84 -3.77 5.96
C PHE A 37 -3.48 -2.40 5.87
N VAL A 38 -3.27 -1.67 4.76
CA VAL A 38 -3.91 -0.35 4.58
C VAL A 38 -5.43 -0.48 4.58
N VAL A 39 -5.97 -1.57 3.99
CA VAL A 39 -7.41 -1.87 4.00
C VAL A 39 -7.90 -2.13 5.42
N LEU A 40 -7.21 -3.00 6.16
CA LEU A 40 -7.60 -3.34 7.54
C LEU A 40 -7.51 -2.13 8.46
N LEU A 41 -6.41 -1.36 8.37
CA LEU A 41 -6.20 -0.15 9.16
C LEU A 41 -7.26 0.91 8.85
N PHE A 42 -7.55 1.14 7.57
CA PHE A 42 -8.58 2.08 7.14
C PHE A 42 -9.93 1.71 7.75
N TRP A 43 -10.42 0.48 7.58
CA TRP A 43 -11.73 0.09 8.09
C TRP A 43 -11.78 0.02 9.61
N ALA A 44 -10.68 -0.34 10.29
CA ALA A 44 -10.60 -0.30 11.74
C ALA A 44 -10.77 1.14 12.27
N ILE A 45 -10.07 2.10 11.68
CA ILE A 45 -10.21 3.51 12.07
C ILE A 45 -11.58 4.05 11.66
N PHE A 46 -12.05 3.71 10.45
CA PHE A 46 -13.36 4.13 9.94
C PHE A 46 -14.50 3.67 10.85
N ALA A 47 -14.45 2.43 11.31
CA ALA A 47 -15.46 1.86 12.22
C ALA A 47 -15.39 2.48 13.62
N TYR A 48 -14.20 2.89 14.07
CA TYR A 48 -14.02 3.60 15.35
C TYR A 48 -14.50 5.04 15.28
N ASP A 49 -13.97 5.82 14.33
CA ASP A 49 -14.37 7.20 14.02
C ASP A 49 -13.93 7.55 12.60
N ARG A 50 -14.90 7.57 11.68
CA ARG A 50 -14.65 7.87 10.26
C ARG A 50 -14.05 9.25 10.04
N GLU A 51 -14.29 10.23 10.90
CA GLU A 51 -13.77 11.60 10.72
C GLU A 51 -12.24 11.65 10.79
N LEU A 52 -11.60 10.61 11.32
CA LEU A 52 -10.14 10.52 11.42
C LEU A 52 -9.43 10.17 10.11
N VAL A 53 -10.12 9.52 9.17
CA VAL A 53 -9.55 9.03 7.89
C VAL A 53 -10.40 9.34 6.67
N TYR A 54 -11.71 9.48 6.83
CA TYR A 54 -12.68 9.72 5.77
C TYR A 54 -13.90 10.53 6.28
N PRO A 55 -13.70 11.85 6.52
CA PRO A 55 -14.76 12.77 6.95
C PRO A 55 -16.04 12.69 6.13
N ALA A 56 -17.20 12.91 6.76
CA ALA A 56 -18.50 12.90 6.08
C ALA A 56 -18.61 13.94 4.95
N THR A 57 -17.84 15.02 5.03
CA THR A 57 -17.77 16.03 3.96
C THR A 57 -17.27 15.45 2.64
N ILE A 58 -16.51 14.35 2.69
CA ILE A 58 -16.00 13.65 1.51
C ILE A 58 -17.10 12.96 0.72
N ASP A 59 -18.20 12.55 1.35
CA ASP A 59 -19.30 11.83 0.69
C ASP A 59 -19.96 12.68 -0.41
N ALA A 60 -19.85 14.01 -0.34
CA ALA A 60 -20.39 14.93 -1.34
C ALA A 60 -19.67 14.85 -2.70
N PHE A 61 -18.43 14.37 -2.73
CA PHE A 61 -17.62 14.27 -3.96
C PHE A 61 -17.08 12.86 -4.20
N PHE A 62 -17.03 12.01 -3.17
CA PHE A 62 -16.58 10.63 -3.25
C PHE A 62 -17.69 9.72 -2.74
N PRO A 63 -18.58 9.21 -3.62
CA PRO A 63 -19.73 8.44 -3.19
C PRO A 63 -19.32 7.10 -2.54
N PRO A 64 -20.19 6.50 -1.70
CA PRO A 64 -19.85 5.31 -0.92
C PRO A 64 -19.32 4.11 -1.73
N TRP A 65 -19.84 3.89 -2.94
CA TRP A 65 -19.35 2.81 -3.81
C TRP A 65 -17.89 3.01 -4.20
N MET A 66 -17.46 4.27 -4.35
CA MET A 66 -16.10 4.64 -4.72
C MET A 66 -15.17 4.44 -3.51
N ASN A 67 -15.65 4.71 -2.29
CA ASN A 67 -14.95 4.35 -1.06
C ASN A 67 -14.71 2.83 -0.98
N HIS A 68 -15.74 2.01 -1.22
CA HIS A 68 -15.59 0.55 -1.25
C HIS A 68 -14.67 0.06 -2.37
N ALA A 69 -14.71 0.69 -3.55
CA ALA A 69 -13.79 0.37 -4.64
C ALA A 69 -12.33 0.59 -4.24
N MET A 70 -12.05 1.67 -3.52
CA MET A 70 -10.69 2.05 -3.11
C MET A 70 -10.20 1.33 -1.85
N HIS A 71 -11.11 1.04 -0.90
CA HIS A 71 -10.72 0.54 0.42
C HIS A 71 -11.25 -0.85 0.76
N THR A 72 -12.17 -1.44 0.00
CA THR A 72 -12.64 -2.83 0.23
C THR A 72 -12.14 -3.77 -0.86
N PHE A 73 -12.43 -3.47 -2.13
CA PHE A 73 -12.19 -4.42 -3.23
C PHE A 73 -10.72 -4.65 -3.55
N VAL A 74 -9.84 -3.75 -3.12
CA VAL A 74 -8.38 -3.95 -3.25
C VAL A 74 -7.94 -5.25 -2.59
N LEU A 75 -8.48 -5.59 -1.41
CA LEU A 75 -8.08 -6.80 -0.68
C LEU A 75 -8.37 -8.11 -1.45
N PRO A 76 -9.62 -8.44 -1.83
CA PRO A 76 -9.91 -9.67 -2.57
C PRO A 76 -9.22 -9.72 -3.93
N ILE A 77 -9.04 -8.57 -4.60
CA ILE A 77 -8.31 -8.51 -5.87
C ILE A 77 -6.83 -8.88 -5.67
N LEU A 78 -6.17 -8.33 -4.66
CA LEU A 78 -4.78 -8.66 -4.36
C LEU A 78 -4.62 -10.12 -3.89
N LEU A 79 -5.56 -10.64 -3.11
CA LEU A 79 -5.56 -12.06 -2.74
C LEU A 79 -5.72 -12.96 -3.97
N GLY A 80 -6.62 -12.59 -4.90
CA GLY A 80 -6.75 -13.27 -6.18
C GLY A 80 -5.45 -13.27 -6.99
N GLU A 81 -4.75 -12.14 -7.05
CA GLU A 81 -3.44 -12.04 -7.73
C GLU A 81 -2.40 -12.99 -7.12
N VAL A 82 -2.25 -13.02 -5.78
CA VAL A 82 -1.32 -13.97 -5.10
C VAL A 82 -1.63 -15.43 -5.47
N LEU A 83 -2.91 -15.79 -5.56
CA LEU A 83 -3.35 -17.16 -5.82
C LEU A 83 -3.26 -17.57 -7.29
N VAL A 84 -3.31 -16.62 -8.23
CA VAL A 84 -3.41 -16.89 -9.68
C VAL A 84 -2.12 -16.56 -10.42
N GLN A 85 -1.23 -15.74 -9.85
CA GLN A 85 0.02 -15.33 -10.48
C GLN A 85 1.24 -15.57 -9.56
N PRO A 86 2.25 -16.32 -10.01
CA PRO A 86 3.52 -16.38 -9.30
C PRO A 86 4.27 -15.06 -9.45
N HIS A 87 4.80 -14.53 -8.34
CA HIS A 87 5.63 -13.33 -8.34
C HIS A 87 7.05 -13.62 -7.88
N VAL A 88 8.04 -12.98 -8.51
CA VAL A 88 9.42 -13.06 -8.06
C VAL A 88 9.69 -11.95 -7.03
N TYR A 89 9.74 -12.33 -5.75
CA TYR A 89 10.09 -11.40 -4.69
C TYR A 89 11.58 -11.01 -4.79
N PRO A 90 11.92 -9.71 -4.70
CA PRO A 90 13.31 -9.27 -4.70
C PRO A 90 14.05 -9.74 -3.44
N GLN A 91 15.38 -9.59 -3.41
CA GLN A 91 16.12 -9.81 -2.17
C GLN A 91 15.62 -8.86 -1.08
N THR A 92 15.47 -9.37 0.15
CA THR A 92 14.93 -8.59 1.28
C THR A 92 15.63 -7.25 1.47
N LYS A 93 16.95 -7.17 1.27
CA LYS A 93 17.69 -5.91 1.36
C LYS A 93 17.18 -4.86 0.38
N HIS A 94 16.95 -5.24 -0.89
CA HIS A 94 16.44 -4.32 -1.92
C HIS A 94 14.99 -3.90 -1.63
N ALA A 95 14.15 -4.82 -1.18
CA ALA A 95 12.78 -4.49 -0.75
C ALA A 95 12.78 -3.50 0.42
N LEU A 96 13.60 -3.74 1.44
CA LEU A 96 13.71 -2.85 2.60
C LEU A 96 14.26 -1.47 2.21
N THR A 97 15.23 -1.40 1.30
CA THR A 97 15.70 -0.11 0.75
C THR A 97 14.57 0.62 0.03
N ALA A 98 13.81 -0.06 -0.84
CA ALA A 98 12.69 0.54 -1.56
C ALA A 98 11.58 1.03 -0.60
N LEU A 99 11.21 0.21 0.40
CA LEU A 99 10.26 0.60 1.45
C LEU A 99 10.78 1.80 2.24
N GLY A 100 12.07 1.82 2.58
CA GLY A 100 12.69 2.94 3.30
C GLY A 100 12.63 4.24 2.51
N ILE A 101 12.95 4.20 1.21
CA ILE A 101 12.85 5.37 0.32
C ILE A 101 11.42 5.89 0.27
N VAL A 102 10.43 5.01 0.09
CA VAL A 102 9.02 5.41 0.04
C VAL A 102 8.52 5.90 1.40
N GLY A 103 8.94 5.27 2.49
CA GLY A 103 8.62 5.70 3.85
C GLY A 103 9.17 7.09 4.15
N LEU A 104 10.42 7.37 3.76
CA LEU A 104 11.03 8.70 3.87
C LEU A 104 10.30 9.73 3.00
N ALA A 105 9.94 9.36 1.77
CA ALA A 105 9.16 10.23 0.90
C ALA A 105 7.78 10.53 1.51
N TYR A 106 7.16 9.56 2.20
CA TYR A 106 5.88 9.74 2.88
C TYR A 106 5.96 10.71 4.06
N LEU A 107 7.13 10.91 4.68
CA LEU A 107 7.33 11.94 5.72
C LEU A 107 7.13 13.37 5.19
N SER A 108 7.05 13.57 3.86
CA SER A 108 6.58 14.83 3.26
C SER A 108 5.19 15.25 3.74
N ILE A 109 4.38 14.34 4.31
CA ILE A 109 3.12 14.67 5.00
C ILE A 109 3.31 15.68 6.15
N ILE A 110 4.47 15.64 6.82
CA ILE A 110 4.84 16.62 7.85
C ILE A 110 5.04 17.98 7.21
N TRP A 111 5.72 18.04 6.07
CA TRP A 111 5.89 19.29 5.31
C TRP A 111 4.54 19.87 4.88
N VAL A 112 3.58 19.03 4.44
CA VAL A 112 2.20 19.47 4.12
C VAL A 112 1.54 20.12 5.34
N TYR A 113 1.64 19.49 6.53
CA TYR A 113 1.12 20.07 7.77
C TYR A 113 1.80 21.40 8.11
N MET A 114 3.13 21.48 8.02
CA MET A 114 3.87 22.72 8.28
C MET A 114 3.51 23.85 7.29
N SER A 115 3.08 23.51 6.08
CA SER A 115 2.75 24.48 5.03
C SER A 115 1.30 24.99 5.10
N VAL A 116 0.35 24.09 5.40
CA VAL A 116 -1.10 24.39 5.34
C VAL A 116 -1.73 24.48 6.73
N GLY A 117 -1.07 23.97 7.77
CA GLY A 117 -1.59 23.91 9.14
C GLY A 117 -2.62 22.81 9.37
N ILE A 118 -2.89 21.96 8.38
CA ILE A 118 -3.89 20.89 8.44
C ILE A 118 -3.23 19.54 8.12
N TRP A 119 -3.51 18.53 8.95
CA TRP A 119 -3.05 17.18 8.70
C TRP A 119 -3.83 16.55 7.55
N VAL A 120 -3.13 15.83 6.66
CA VAL A 120 -3.77 15.05 5.58
C VAL A 120 -4.77 14.04 6.14
N TYR A 121 -4.46 13.46 7.30
CA TYR A 121 -5.40 12.64 8.08
C TYR A 121 -5.59 13.26 9.46
N PRO A 122 -6.82 13.62 9.86
CA PRO A 122 -7.09 14.19 11.18
C PRO A 122 -6.59 13.31 12.34
N LEU A 123 -6.50 11.98 12.15
CA LEU A 123 -5.86 11.04 13.07
C LEU A 123 -4.46 11.51 13.53
N LEU A 124 -3.63 12.02 12.61
CA LEU A 124 -2.25 12.42 12.92
C LEU A 124 -2.20 13.57 13.94
N GLY A 125 -3.18 14.47 13.89
CA GLY A 125 -3.31 15.56 14.86
C GLY A 125 -3.67 15.14 16.28
N ARG A 126 -4.03 13.86 16.49
CA ARG A 126 -4.30 13.31 17.84
C ARG A 126 -3.04 12.87 18.56
N PHE A 127 -1.92 12.72 17.86
CA PHE A 127 -0.68 12.24 18.44
C PHE A 127 0.21 13.39 18.92
N SER A 128 0.95 13.17 20.01
CA SER A 128 2.12 13.98 20.34
C SER A 128 3.26 13.72 19.35
N ALA A 129 4.32 14.53 19.38
CA ALA A 129 5.50 14.30 18.53
C ALA A 129 6.10 12.89 18.72
N ALA A 130 6.22 12.43 19.97
CA ALA A 130 6.67 11.07 20.27
C ALA A 130 5.67 10.01 19.77
N GLY A 131 4.37 10.29 19.89
CA GLY A 131 3.31 9.44 19.35
C GLY A 131 3.39 9.29 17.82
N LEU A 132 3.67 10.37 17.09
CA LEU A 132 3.87 10.34 15.64
C LEU A 132 5.07 9.48 15.26
N VAL A 133 6.21 9.66 15.93
CA VAL A 133 7.40 8.82 15.70
C VAL A 133 7.07 7.34 15.94
N GLY A 134 6.39 7.04 17.04
CA GLY A 134 5.93 5.68 17.34
C GLY A 134 4.98 5.12 16.28
N PHE A 135 4.03 5.95 15.82
CA PHE A 135 3.07 5.56 14.78
C PHE A 135 3.75 5.24 13.45
N PHE A 136 4.65 6.09 12.96
CA PHE A 136 5.37 5.82 11.71
C PHE A 136 6.29 4.60 11.83
N PHE A 137 6.98 4.44 12.96
CA PHE A 137 7.82 3.27 13.20
C PHE A 137 7.01 1.97 13.25
N PHE A 138 5.87 1.98 13.92
CA PHE A 138 4.94 0.85 13.97
C PHE A 138 4.44 0.48 12.57
N ASN A 139 3.96 1.46 11.79
CA ASN A 139 3.51 1.23 10.42
C ASN A 139 4.62 0.64 9.56
N MET A 140 5.83 1.17 9.65
CA MET A 140 6.98 0.65 8.91
C MET A 140 7.29 -0.80 9.29
N SER A 141 7.24 -1.12 10.59
CA SER A 141 7.44 -2.49 11.08
C SER A 141 6.39 -3.45 10.53
N VAL A 142 5.11 -3.05 10.52
CA VAL A 142 4.01 -3.86 9.96
C VAL A 142 4.19 -4.09 8.47
N VAL A 143 4.55 -3.06 7.70
CA VAL A 143 4.80 -3.18 6.25
C VAL A 143 5.94 -4.15 5.96
N ILE A 144 7.01 -4.12 6.75
CA ILE A 144 8.12 -5.09 6.63
C ILE A 144 7.64 -6.51 6.93
N LEU A 145 6.83 -6.72 7.98
CA LEU A 145 6.29 -8.03 8.31
C LEU A 145 5.40 -8.58 7.19
N LEU A 146 4.59 -7.73 6.55
CA LEU A 146 3.75 -8.14 5.42
C LEU A 146 4.55 -8.48 4.17
N TYR A 147 5.65 -7.77 3.92
CA TYR A 147 6.59 -8.15 2.86
C TYR A 147 7.12 -9.57 3.07
N LEU A 148 7.59 -9.87 4.29
CA LEU A 148 8.10 -11.20 4.64
C LEU A 148 7.02 -12.27 4.56
N LEU A 149 5.81 -11.96 5.03
CA LEU A 149 4.65 -12.85 4.93
C LEU A 149 4.28 -13.12 3.47
N GLY A 150 4.22 -12.10 2.63
CA GLY A 150 3.93 -12.24 1.20
C GLY A 150 4.95 -13.12 0.48
N ASN A 151 6.24 -12.91 0.76
CA ASN A 151 7.31 -13.74 0.21
C ASN A 151 7.16 -15.22 0.63
N GLU A 152 6.86 -15.47 1.90
CA GLU A 152 6.63 -16.82 2.41
C GLU A 152 5.36 -17.47 1.84
N LEU A 153 4.27 -16.71 1.70
CA LEU A 153 3.04 -17.19 1.07
C LEU A 153 3.27 -17.58 -0.39
N ASN A 154 3.95 -16.71 -1.15
CA ASN A 154 4.26 -16.97 -2.56
C ASN A 154 5.09 -18.26 -2.71
N ARG A 155 6.09 -18.48 -1.85
CA ARG A 155 6.92 -19.70 -1.82
C ARG A 155 6.15 -20.98 -1.44
N ARG A 156 5.02 -20.86 -0.75
CA ARG A 156 4.18 -22.00 -0.35
C ARG A 156 3.14 -22.35 -1.41
N VAL A 157 2.65 -21.35 -2.15
CA VAL A 157 1.64 -21.54 -3.19
C VAL A 157 2.28 -21.96 -4.52
N TRP A 158 3.50 -21.48 -4.81
CA TRP A 158 4.24 -21.68 -6.06
C TRP A 158 5.66 -22.19 -5.81
#